data_AF-A0A945VHZ8-F1
#
_entry.id   AF-A0A945VHZ8-F1
#
_cell.length_a   1.000
_cell.length_b   1.000
_cell.length_c   1.000
_cell.angle_alpha   90.00
_cell.angle_beta   90.00
_cell.angle_gamma   90.00
#
_symmetry.space_group_name_H-M   'P 1'
#
loop_
_entity.id
_entity.type
_entity.pdbx_description
1 polymer ?
#
loop_
_entity_poly.entity_id
_entity_poly.type
_entity_poly.pdbx_seq_one_letter_code
_entity_poly.pdbx_strand_id
1 'polypeptide(L)'
;MKISTIILFIILIIGFMGCQNEELNVITKKIQYDVNIKSPSPDYDWWIQNLVGPERERLIDLIVDGAISGKWQAYDYFNDSISVLEVRTIFSDTLVATMMNDFPPYDLYDTVIISTISKSDIERIRFLEEWYINSDNLYFSKKIIGIAPIAKRLDFNGIERWQPLFWVYVDESFIKDVSNNN
;
A
#
# COMPACT_ATOMS: atom_id res chain seq x y z
N MET A 1 36.49 51.49 7.38
CA MET A 1 35.33 50.59 7.60
C MET A 1 35.11 50.45 9.10
N LYS A 2 33.92 50.75 9.62
CA LYS A 2 33.64 50.67 11.06
C LYS A 2 33.62 49.20 11.49
N ILE A 3 34.16 48.87 12.67
CA ILE A 3 34.14 47.50 13.24
C ILE A 3 32.72 46.91 13.25
N SER A 4 31.71 47.75 13.48
CA SER A 4 30.29 47.40 13.39
C SER A 4 29.88 46.84 12.02
N THR A 5 30.38 47.38 10.91
CA THR A 5 30.10 46.86 9.56
C THR A 5 30.75 45.51 9.28
N ILE A 6 31.89 45.21 9.91
CA ILE A 6 32.59 43.92 9.76
C ILE A 6 31.86 42.82 10.53
N ILE A 7 31.40 43.12 11.75
CA ILE A 7 30.64 42.18 12.58
C ILE A 7 29.30 41.81 11.92
N LEU A 8 28.61 42.79 11.31
CA LEU A 8 27.34 42.55 10.62
C LEU A 8 27.51 41.65 9.38
N PHE A 9 28.64 41.76 8.68
CA PHE A 9 28.96 40.93 7.52
C PHE A 9 29.29 39.48 7.91
N ILE A 10 29.96 39.28 9.05
CA ILE A 10 30.29 37.95 9.57
C ILE A 10 29.04 37.20 10.03
N ILE A 11 28.09 37.89 10.69
CA ILE A 11 26.80 37.29 11.10
C ILE A 11 25.97 36.88 9.88
N LEU A 12 26.00 37.67 8.81
CA LEU A 12 25.27 37.37 7.56
C LEU A 12 25.83 36.11 6.86
N ILE A 13 27.15 35.89 6.90
CA ILE A 13 27.80 34.74 6.28
C ILE A 13 27.52 33.44 7.07
N ILE A 14 27.48 33.51 8.40
CA ILE A 14 27.18 32.35 9.26
C ILE A 14 25.72 31.89 9.07
N GLY A 15 24.79 32.80 8.75
CA GLY A 15 23.39 32.49 8.49
C GLY A 15 23.13 31.60 7.25
N PHE A 16 24.07 31.51 6.31
CA PHE A 16 23.92 30.74 5.07
C PHE A 16 24.49 29.31 5.12
N MET A 17 25.17 28.91 6.19
CA MET A 17 25.78 27.57 6.30
C MET A 17 24.86 26.49 6.91
N GLY A 18 23.58 26.81 7.15
CA GLY A 18 22.65 25.97 7.90
C GLY A 18 21.93 24.85 7.14
N CYS A 19 22.26 24.56 5.88
CA CYS A 19 21.73 23.40 5.16
C CYS A 19 22.84 22.38 4.92
N GLN A 20 23.11 21.55 5.93
CA GLN A 20 23.77 20.27 5.68
C GLN A 20 22.71 19.35 5.09
N ASN A 21 22.81 19.07 3.78
CA ASN A 21 22.07 17.95 3.19
C ASN A 21 22.63 16.69 3.84
N GLU A 22 21.88 16.09 4.76
CA GLU A 22 22.22 14.80 5.35
C GLU A 22 22.25 13.75 4.23
N GLU A 23 23.42 13.15 3.99
CA GLU A 23 23.57 12.09 3.00
C GLU A 23 22.89 10.82 3.51
N LEU A 24 21.84 10.38 2.82
CA LEU A 24 21.11 9.17 3.18
C LEU A 24 21.67 7.95 2.43
N ASN A 25 22.10 6.94 3.18
CA ASN A 25 22.52 5.65 2.65
C ASN A 25 21.32 4.79 2.28
N VAL A 26 21.39 4.13 1.13
CA VAL A 26 20.35 3.18 0.69
C VAL A 26 20.48 1.88 1.50
N ILE A 27 19.40 1.51 2.19
CA ILE A 27 19.29 0.20 2.85
C ILE A 27 18.69 -0.83 1.90
N THR A 28 17.62 -0.47 1.20
CA THR A 28 17.04 -1.30 0.15
C THR A 28 16.32 -0.47 -0.89
N LYS A 29 16.44 -0.88 -2.15
CA LYS A 29 15.70 -0.33 -3.29
C LYS A 29 14.34 -1.00 -3.51
N LYS A 30 14.08 -2.11 -2.82
CA LYS A 30 12.80 -2.82 -2.95
C LYS A 30 12.54 -3.65 -1.70
N ILE A 31 11.48 -3.31 -0.99
CA ILE A 31 10.90 -4.14 0.06
C ILE A 31 9.39 -4.09 -0.04
N GLN A 32 8.74 -5.23 0.19
CA GLN A 32 7.30 -5.36 0.17
C GLN A 32 6.80 -6.01 1.46
N TYR A 33 5.81 -5.40 2.09
CA TYR A 33 5.21 -5.93 3.32
C TYR A 33 3.78 -5.40 3.52
N ASP A 34 3.03 -6.13 4.35
CA ASP A 34 1.63 -5.82 4.66
C ASP A 34 1.56 -5.14 6.03
N VAL A 35 0.82 -4.04 6.10
CA VAL A 35 0.53 -3.31 7.33
C VAL A 35 -0.95 -3.45 7.63
N ASN A 36 -1.26 -3.96 8.82
CA ASN A 36 -2.62 -3.96 9.35
C ASN A 36 -3.07 -2.52 9.62
N ILE A 37 -4.23 -2.15 9.08
CA ILE A 37 -4.92 -0.88 9.35
C ILE A 37 -6.15 -1.08 10.24
N LYS A 38 -6.49 -2.34 10.54
CA LYS A 38 -7.48 -2.75 11.55
C LYS A 38 -6.81 -3.78 12.45
N SER A 39 -6.94 -3.59 13.76
CA SER A 39 -6.30 -4.48 14.72
C SER A 39 -6.79 -5.92 14.55
N PRO A 40 -5.88 -6.92 14.54
CA PRO A 40 -6.25 -8.32 14.52
C PRO A 40 -6.72 -8.84 15.89
N SER A 41 -6.48 -8.09 16.98
CA SER A 41 -6.85 -8.47 18.34
C SER A 41 -7.54 -7.30 19.06
N PRO A 42 -8.65 -7.54 19.79
CA PRO A 42 -9.28 -6.53 20.62
C PRO A 42 -8.43 -6.14 21.84
N ASP A 43 -7.45 -6.96 22.22
CA ASP A 43 -6.59 -6.72 23.39
C ASP A 43 -5.46 -5.72 23.10
N TYR A 44 -5.29 -5.32 21.84
CA TYR A 44 -4.28 -4.35 21.46
C TYR A 44 -4.74 -2.94 21.74
N ASP A 45 -3.80 -2.10 22.17
CA ASP A 45 -4.03 -0.67 22.23
C ASP A 45 -4.49 -0.15 20.87
N TRP A 46 -5.36 0.86 20.88
CA TRP A 46 -6.06 1.34 19.69
C TRP A 46 -5.16 1.85 18.56
N TRP A 47 -3.86 2.06 18.81
CA TRP A 47 -2.85 2.45 17.80
C TRP A 47 -1.99 1.29 17.29
N ILE A 48 -2.00 0.14 17.95
CA ILE A 48 -1.18 -1.01 17.54
C ILE A 48 -1.89 -1.68 16.36
N GLN A 49 -1.23 -1.65 15.19
CA GLN A 49 -1.75 -2.30 13.97
C GLN A 49 -3.15 -1.81 13.57
N ASN A 50 -3.45 -0.55 13.85
CA ASN A 50 -4.78 0.00 13.68
C ASN A 50 -4.72 1.49 13.30
N LEU A 51 -5.58 1.86 12.36
CA LEU A 51 -6.03 3.23 12.14
C LEU A 51 -7.42 3.37 12.75
N VAL A 52 -7.66 4.51 13.41
CA VAL A 52 -8.98 4.83 13.96
C VAL A 52 -10.00 4.89 12.80
N GLY A 53 -11.25 4.51 13.09
CA GLY A 53 -12.28 4.21 12.07
C GLY A 53 -12.40 5.26 10.96
N PRO A 54 -12.63 6.55 11.28
CA PRO A 54 -12.79 7.60 10.26
C PRO A 54 -11.53 7.81 9.39
N GLU A 55 -10.34 7.74 9.97
CA GLU A 55 -9.08 7.88 9.25
C GLU A 55 -8.83 6.68 8.33
N ARG A 56 -9.17 5.47 8.80
CA ARG A 56 -9.11 4.25 8.01
C ARG A 56 -10.05 4.31 6.81
N GLU A 57 -11.31 4.65 7.05
CA GLU A 57 -12.34 4.77 6.00
C GLU A 57 -11.92 5.80 4.95
N ARG A 58 -11.45 6.96 5.39
CA ARG A 58 -10.95 8.00 4.49
C ARG A 58 -9.77 7.53 3.64
N LEU A 59 -8.82 6.79 4.21
CA LEU A 59 -7.69 6.24 3.47
C LEU A 59 -8.17 5.25 2.40
N ILE A 60 -9.07 4.33 2.78
CA ILE A 60 -9.61 3.32 1.86
C ILE A 60 -10.39 4.00 0.73
N ASP A 61 -11.24 4.97 1.03
CA ASP A 61 -11.99 5.73 0.03
C ASP A 61 -11.07 6.42 -0.97
N LEU A 62 -10.01 7.09 -0.50
CA LEU A 62 -9.05 7.77 -1.37
C LEU A 62 -8.36 6.83 -2.37
N ILE A 63 -8.02 5.62 -1.94
CA ILE A 63 -7.35 4.62 -2.77
C ILE A 63 -8.36 3.96 -3.71
N VAL A 64 -9.45 3.42 -3.15
CA VAL A 64 -10.43 2.61 -3.86
C VAL A 64 -11.26 3.46 -4.81
N ASP A 65 -11.83 4.58 -4.36
CA ASP A 65 -12.61 5.45 -5.25
C ASP A 65 -11.72 6.14 -6.27
N GLY A 66 -10.46 6.42 -5.91
CA GLY A 66 -9.46 6.91 -6.84
C GLY A 66 -9.23 5.94 -8.01
N ALA A 67 -9.07 4.64 -7.72
CA ALA A 67 -8.94 3.60 -8.74
C ALA A 67 -10.24 3.38 -9.54
N ILE A 68 -11.38 3.29 -8.84
CA ILE A 68 -12.70 3.05 -9.45
C ILE A 68 -13.16 4.23 -10.33
N SER A 69 -12.72 5.46 -10.04
CA SER A 69 -12.98 6.63 -10.88
C SER A 69 -11.96 6.81 -12.01
N GLY A 70 -10.87 6.05 -12.01
CA GLY A 70 -9.75 6.22 -12.94
C GLY A 70 -8.85 7.41 -12.61
N LYS A 71 -9.01 8.04 -11.43
CA LYS A 71 -8.11 9.09 -10.94
C LYS A 71 -6.69 8.56 -10.75
N TRP A 72 -6.56 7.32 -10.29
CA TRP A 72 -5.27 6.61 -10.20
C TRP A 72 -5.32 5.38 -11.10
N GLN A 73 -4.27 5.17 -11.89
CA GLN A 73 -4.13 3.95 -12.67
C GLN A 73 -3.88 2.77 -11.73
N ALA A 74 -4.72 1.74 -11.85
CA ALA A 74 -4.58 0.50 -11.12
C ALA A 74 -3.80 -0.53 -11.95
N TYR A 75 -3.10 -1.43 -11.27
CA TYR A 75 -2.35 -2.51 -11.87
C TYR A 75 -2.68 -3.83 -11.20
N ASP A 76 -2.59 -4.93 -11.94
CA ASP A 76 -2.75 -6.25 -11.37
C ASP A 76 -1.49 -6.72 -10.63
N TYR A 77 -1.49 -7.97 -10.17
CA TYR A 77 -0.34 -8.57 -9.48
C TYR A 77 0.93 -8.66 -10.34
N PHE A 78 0.79 -8.73 -11.66
CA PHE A 78 1.89 -8.84 -12.63
C PHE A 78 2.40 -7.47 -13.10
N ASN A 79 1.83 -6.39 -12.57
CA ASN A 79 2.10 -4.99 -12.92
C ASN A 79 1.52 -4.58 -14.28
N ASP A 80 0.56 -5.32 -14.81
CA ASP A 80 -0.17 -4.92 -15.99
C ASP A 80 -1.27 -3.93 -15.62
N SER A 81 -1.41 -2.88 -16.42
CA SER A 81 -2.44 -1.87 -16.18
C SER A 81 -3.82 -2.50 -16.38
N ILE A 82 -4.70 -2.36 -15.40
CA ILE A 82 -6.09 -2.82 -15.47
C ILE A 82 -7.04 -1.64 -15.67
N SER A 83 -8.12 -1.88 -16.39
CA SER A 83 -9.18 -0.90 -16.64
C SER A 83 -10.02 -0.64 -15.39
N VAL A 84 -10.72 0.49 -15.38
CA VAL A 84 -11.71 0.83 -14.34
C VAL A 84 -12.80 -0.26 -14.20
N LEU A 85 -13.16 -0.91 -15.30
CA LEU A 85 -14.14 -2.00 -15.25
C LEU A 85 -13.57 -3.21 -14.51
N GLU A 86 -12.34 -3.60 -14.81
CA GLU A 86 -11.65 -4.70 -14.10
C GLU A 86 -11.49 -4.39 -12.62
N VAL A 87 -11.13 -3.14 -12.26
CA VAL A 87 -11.09 -2.70 -10.85
C VAL A 87 -12.44 -2.92 -10.17
N ARG A 88 -13.55 -2.58 -10.82
CA ARG A 88 -14.91 -2.78 -10.26
C ARG A 88 -15.26 -4.27 -10.13
N THR A 89 -14.82 -5.09 -11.08
CA THR A 89 -15.06 -6.54 -11.06
C THR A 89 -14.39 -7.21 -9.85
N ILE A 90 -13.21 -6.74 -9.43
CA ILE A 90 -12.53 -7.26 -8.22
C ILE A 90 -13.45 -7.23 -6.98
N PHE A 91 -14.31 -6.21 -6.86
CA PHE A 91 -15.25 -6.09 -5.74
C PHE A 91 -16.52 -6.94 -5.90
N SER A 92 -16.73 -7.52 -7.07
CA SER A 92 -17.95 -8.24 -7.46
C SER A 92 -17.70 -9.70 -7.86
N ASP A 93 -16.53 -10.27 -7.53
CA ASP A 93 -16.14 -11.58 -8.06
C ASP A 93 -17.09 -12.71 -7.60
N THR A 94 -17.52 -13.47 -8.59
CA THR A 94 -18.29 -14.70 -8.41
C THR A 94 -17.35 -15.87 -8.64
N LEU A 95 -17.15 -16.72 -7.63
CA LEU A 95 -16.35 -17.93 -7.72
C LEU A 95 -17.27 -19.14 -7.91
N VAL A 96 -16.94 -20.04 -8.84
CA VAL A 96 -17.54 -21.37 -8.89
C VAL A 96 -16.59 -22.32 -8.18
N ALA A 97 -17.08 -22.99 -7.14
CA ALA A 97 -16.32 -23.93 -6.33
C ALA A 97 -17.01 -25.29 -6.34
N THR A 98 -16.24 -26.35 -6.60
CA THR A 98 -16.71 -27.72 -6.44
C THR A 98 -16.52 -28.13 -4.98
N MET A 99 -17.61 -28.45 -4.29
CA MET A 99 -17.62 -28.83 -2.88
C MET A 99 -18.00 -30.30 -2.73
N MET A 100 -17.58 -30.91 -1.62
CA MET A 100 -17.98 -32.28 -1.25
C MET A 100 -19.13 -32.20 -0.25
N ASN A 101 -20.13 -33.07 -0.40
CA ASN A 101 -21.24 -33.14 0.54
C ASN A 101 -20.75 -33.62 1.91
N ASP A 102 -21.20 -33.02 3.02
CA ASP A 102 -20.77 -33.40 4.37
C ASP A 102 -21.33 -34.77 4.83
N PHE A 103 -22.30 -35.32 4.08
CA PHE A 103 -22.94 -36.59 4.37
C PHE A 103 -22.69 -37.64 3.28
N PRO A 104 -22.59 -38.94 3.63
CA PRO A 104 -22.50 -40.02 2.66
C PRO A 104 -23.63 -39.93 1.62
N PRO A 105 -23.34 -40.11 0.33
CA PRO A 105 -22.13 -40.73 -0.23
C PRO A 105 -20.93 -39.77 -0.49
N TYR A 106 -20.94 -38.53 0.01
CA TYR A 106 -19.88 -37.53 -0.20
C TYR A 106 -19.69 -37.13 -1.68
N ASP A 107 -20.80 -37.05 -2.43
CA ASP A 107 -20.75 -36.64 -3.83
C ASP A 107 -20.21 -35.21 -3.97
N LEU A 108 -19.46 -34.98 -5.06
CA LEU A 108 -19.01 -33.65 -5.45
C LEU A 108 -20.15 -32.91 -6.14
N TYR A 109 -20.35 -31.64 -5.80
CA TYR A 109 -21.31 -30.76 -6.45
C TYR A 109 -20.70 -29.37 -6.66
N ASP A 110 -21.04 -28.75 -7.78
CA ASP A 110 -20.63 -27.39 -8.08
C ASP A 110 -21.55 -26.40 -7.39
N THR A 111 -20.98 -25.43 -6.68
CA THR A 111 -21.68 -24.30 -6.06
C THR A 111 -21.10 -22.99 -6.57
N VAL A 112 -21.97 -22.02 -6.79
CA VAL A 112 -21.57 -20.64 -7.08
C VAL A 112 -21.50 -19.88 -5.76
N ILE A 113 -20.29 -19.52 -5.34
CA ILE A 113 -20.05 -18.65 -4.19
C ILE A 113 -19.86 -17.22 -4.73
N ILE A 114 -20.88 -16.38 -4.57
CA ILE A 114 -20.77 -14.96 -4.86
C ILE A 114 -20.10 -14.32 -3.65
N SER A 115 -18.85 -13.87 -3.81
CA SER A 115 -18.10 -13.19 -2.75
C SER A 115 -17.93 -11.73 -3.11
N THR A 116 -18.78 -10.88 -2.54
CA THR A 116 -18.68 -9.44 -2.71
C THR A 116 -17.70 -8.88 -1.69
N ILE A 117 -16.66 -8.19 -2.17
CA ILE A 117 -15.75 -7.46 -1.29
C ILE A 117 -16.30 -6.06 -1.12
N SER A 118 -16.51 -5.68 0.12
CA SER A 118 -16.82 -4.31 0.51
C SER A 118 -15.55 -3.58 0.93
N LYS A 119 -15.59 -2.25 0.95
CA LYS A 119 -14.47 -1.44 1.45
C LYS A 119 -14.11 -1.77 2.91
N SER A 120 -15.10 -2.16 3.73
CA SER A 120 -14.88 -2.55 5.13
C SER A 120 -14.11 -3.86 5.29
N ASP A 121 -14.01 -4.68 4.24
CA ASP A 121 -13.24 -5.93 4.26
C ASP A 121 -11.74 -5.68 4.00
N ILE A 122 -11.35 -4.46 3.65
CA ILE A 122 -9.96 -4.05 3.48
C ILE A 122 -9.37 -3.75 4.87
N GLU A 123 -8.59 -4.70 5.39
CA GLU A 123 -8.00 -4.61 6.73
C GLU A 123 -6.50 -4.36 6.70
N ARG A 124 -5.89 -4.41 5.51
CA ARG A 124 -4.43 -4.29 5.32
C ARG A 124 -4.10 -3.43 4.11
N ILE A 125 -2.93 -2.82 4.16
CA ILE A 125 -2.30 -2.16 3.02
C ILE A 125 -0.93 -2.80 2.79
N ARG A 126 -0.67 -3.23 1.57
CA ARG A 126 0.67 -3.63 1.13
C ARG A 126 1.41 -2.41 0.62
N PHE A 127 2.63 -2.23 1.10
CA PHE A 127 3.53 -1.21 0.59
C PHE A 127 4.65 -1.87 -0.19
N LEU A 128 5.00 -1.25 -1.31
CA LEU A 128 6.27 -1.43 -2.00
C LEU A 128 7.10 -0.18 -1.75
N GLU A 129 8.29 -0.33 -1.17
CA GLU A 129 9.08 0.82 -0.68
C GLU A 129 10.57 0.70 -0.98
N GLU A 130 11.24 1.85 -0.95
CA GLU A 130 12.68 2.01 -0.78
C GLU A 130 12.99 2.56 0.61
N TRP A 131 14.03 2.05 1.25
CA TRP A 131 14.43 2.49 2.59
C TRP A 131 15.82 3.11 2.57
N TYR A 132 15.94 4.18 3.34
CA TYR A 132 17.11 5.03 3.44
C TYR A 132 17.42 5.30 4.91
N ILE A 133 18.71 5.39 5.27
CA ILE A 133 19.14 5.73 6.62
C ILE A 133 20.29 6.73 6.60
N ASN A 134 20.28 7.69 7.51
CA ASN A 134 21.47 8.44 7.86
C ASN A 134 22.28 7.61 8.87
N SER A 135 23.52 7.25 8.52
CA SER A 135 24.41 6.44 9.37
C SER A 135 24.83 7.15 10.66
N ASP A 136 24.80 8.48 10.67
CA ASP A 136 25.39 9.29 11.74
C ASP A 136 24.40 9.53 12.88
N ASN A 137 23.10 9.56 12.59
CA ASN A 137 22.04 9.85 13.55
C ASN A 137 20.88 8.83 13.57
N LEU A 138 20.97 7.76 12.76
CA LEU A 138 19.93 6.74 12.60
C LEU A 138 18.57 7.26 12.10
N TYR A 139 18.53 8.46 11.51
CA TYR A 139 17.33 8.96 10.86
C TYR A 139 16.93 8.04 9.71
N PHE A 140 15.68 7.58 9.73
CA PHE A 140 15.15 6.61 8.76
C PHE A 140 14.12 7.26 7.85
N SER A 141 14.30 7.10 6.54
CA SER A 141 13.37 7.60 5.53
C SER A 141 12.87 6.46 4.65
N LYS A 142 11.59 6.51 4.32
CA LYS A 142 10.90 5.54 3.48
C LYS A 142 10.28 6.26 2.31
N LYS A 143 10.54 5.76 1.10
CA LYS A 143 9.87 6.22 -0.12
C LYS A 143 8.90 5.14 -0.57
N ILE A 144 7.61 5.46 -0.58
CA ILE A 144 6.58 4.57 -1.10
C ILE A 144 6.64 4.59 -2.62
N ILE A 145 6.77 3.42 -3.23
CA ILE A 145 6.72 3.19 -4.68
C ILE A 145 5.30 2.82 -5.09
N GLY A 146 4.65 1.95 -4.31
CA GLY A 146 3.33 1.42 -4.62
C GLY A 146 2.55 1.03 -3.38
N ILE A 147 1.23 1.04 -3.53
CA ILE A 147 0.25 0.77 -2.46
C ILE A 147 -0.77 -0.23 -3.02
N ALA A 148 -1.08 -1.29 -2.28
CA ALA A 148 -2.19 -2.18 -2.62
C ALA A 148 -3.12 -2.41 -1.42
N PRO A 149 -4.43 -2.12 -1.53
CA PRO A 149 -5.39 -2.55 -0.53
C PRO A 149 -5.49 -4.08 -0.52
N ILE A 150 -5.58 -4.66 0.67
CA ILE A 150 -5.69 -6.10 0.88
C ILE A 150 -6.96 -6.42 1.66
N ALA A 151 -7.72 -7.38 1.13
CA ALA A 151 -8.85 -8.00 1.80
C ALA A 151 -8.67 -9.52 1.84
N LYS A 152 -9.51 -10.20 2.62
CA LYS A 152 -9.57 -11.66 2.59
C LYS A 152 -10.39 -12.14 1.41
N ARG A 153 -9.92 -13.19 0.74
CA ARG A 153 -10.66 -13.91 -0.30
C ARG A 153 -10.53 -15.41 -0.10
N LEU A 154 -11.54 -16.16 -0.53
CA LEU A 154 -11.44 -17.61 -0.63
C LEU A 154 -10.59 -17.95 -1.86
N ASP A 155 -9.60 -18.81 -1.70
CA ASP A 155 -8.91 -19.43 -2.82
C ASP A 155 -9.76 -20.55 -3.45
N PHE A 156 -9.27 -21.16 -4.54
CA PHE A 156 -9.96 -22.25 -5.23
C PHE A 156 -10.21 -23.49 -4.36
N ASN A 157 -9.50 -23.62 -3.24
CA ASN A 157 -9.66 -24.71 -2.28
C ASN A 157 -10.61 -24.33 -1.13
N GLY A 158 -11.24 -23.15 -1.20
CA GLY A 158 -12.12 -22.62 -0.14
C GLY A 158 -11.35 -22.11 1.08
N ILE A 159 -10.04 -21.85 0.99
CA ILE A 159 -9.24 -21.35 2.10
C ILE A 159 -9.19 -19.81 2.04
N GLU A 160 -9.54 -19.15 3.15
CA GLU A 160 -9.36 -17.70 3.27
C GLU A 160 -7.88 -17.30 3.24
N ARG A 161 -7.53 -16.40 2.32
CA ARG A 161 -6.21 -15.79 2.23
C ARG A 161 -6.29 -14.28 2.10
N TRP A 162 -5.31 -13.61 2.68
CA TRP A 162 -5.06 -12.19 2.45
C TRP A 162 -4.51 -11.99 1.05
N GLN A 163 -5.24 -11.27 0.21
CA GLN A 163 -4.85 -11.02 -1.18
C GLN A 163 -4.86 -9.51 -1.48
N PRO A 164 -3.81 -9.00 -2.16
CA PRO A 164 -3.86 -7.65 -2.70
C PRO A 164 -4.94 -7.59 -3.78
N LEU A 165 -5.75 -6.53 -3.75
CA LEU A 165 -6.82 -6.33 -4.73
C LEU A 165 -6.23 -5.84 -6.05
N PHE A 166 -5.49 -4.74 -5.99
CA PHE A 166 -4.77 -4.14 -7.11
C PHE A 166 -3.65 -3.25 -6.58
N TRP A 167 -2.66 -2.95 -7.41
CA TRP A 167 -1.62 -1.97 -7.11
C TRP A 167 -2.00 -0.58 -7.61
N VAL A 168 -1.58 0.44 -6.86
CA VAL A 168 -1.48 1.82 -7.29
C VAL A 168 -0.04 2.25 -7.12
N TYR A 169 0.65 2.53 -8.23
CA TYR A 169 2.01 3.06 -8.21
C TYR A 169 1.97 4.58 -8.08
N VAL A 170 2.79 5.10 -7.17
CA VAL A 170 2.90 6.54 -6.88
C VAL A 170 4.22 7.13 -7.35
N ASP A 171 5.20 6.28 -7.69
CA ASP A 171 6.50 6.69 -8.21
C ASP A 171 6.52 6.66 -9.75
N GLU A 172 6.70 7.82 -10.37
CA GLU A 172 6.70 7.96 -11.83
C GLU A 172 7.85 7.23 -12.52
N SER A 173 9.02 7.14 -11.89
CA SER A 173 10.15 6.36 -12.42
C SER A 173 9.79 4.89 -12.52
N PHE A 174 9.22 4.33 -11.46
CA PHE A 174 8.79 2.94 -11.43
C PHE A 174 7.71 2.66 -12.48
N ILE A 175 6.74 3.56 -12.65
CA ILE A 175 5.70 3.42 -13.69
C ILE A 175 6.32 3.33 -15.09
N LYS A 176 7.31 4.18 -15.38
CA LYS A 176 8.03 4.16 -16.67
C LYS A 176 8.78 2.84 -16.86
N ASP A 177 9.47 2.38 -15.82
CA ASP A 177 10.23 1.13 -15.87
C ASP A 177 9.32 -0.08 -16.12
N VAL A 178 8.16 -0.15 -15.48
CA VAL A 178 7.16 -1.21 -15.74
C VAL A 178 6.64 -1.12 -17.17
N SER A 179 6.27 0.08 -17.64
CA SER A 179 5.70 0.25 -18.98
C SER A 179 6.65 -0.06 -20.14
N ASN A 180 7.98 0.02 -19.91
CA ASN A 180 8.99 -0.27 -20.93
C ASN A 180 9.38 -1.76 -21.00
N ASN A 181 9.01 -2.56 -19.99
CA ASN A 181 9.36 -3.97 -19.89
C ASN A 181 8.20 -4.91 -20.30
N ASN A 182 7.05 -4.35 -20.68
CA ASN A 182 5.85 -5.05 -21.17
C ASN A 182 5.64 -4.73 -22.66
#